data_AF-A0A418N4J7-F1
#
_entry.id   AF-A0A418N4J7-F1
#
_cell.length_a   1.000
_cell.length_b   1.000
_cell.length_c   1.000
_cell.angle_alpha   90.00
_cell.angle_beta   90.00
_cell.angle_gamma   90.00
#
_symmetry.space_group_name_H-M   'P 1'
#
loop_
_entity.id
_entity.type
_entity.pdbx_description
1 polymer ?
#
loop_
_entity_poly.entity_id
_entity_poly.type
_entity_poly.pdbx_seq_one_letter_code
_entity_poly.pdbx_strand_id
1 'polypeptide(L)'
;MEGLERAKLQNEILKFIISKRMIYDTNELYKTINNDLKSKAHFKELVEEMLVIAPKYIDESSARGIGGSIFISSNEFTQEFLDDGGFVTLYKHKQARIHELNIKQQEEVKDIVTQRKKNRYEARLAKWQVYTFWPLFLLGIFGGGYSIYQIFTPKEYVTKEQMDEKFDKERDSLQNVLESLKTTKDTIK
;
A
#
# COMPACT_ATOMS: atom_id res chain seq x y z
N MET A 1 15.87 -33.82 1.49
CA MET A 1 14.59 -34.01 0.80
C MET A 1 13.63 -32.99 1.38
N GLU A 2 13.08 -32.11 0.54
CA GLU A 2 12.25 -30.99 0.96
C GLU A 2 11.03 -30.85 0.05
N GLY A 3 10.01 -30.14 0.53
CA GLY A 3 8.83 -29.77 -0.25
C GLY A 3 8.00 -30.96 -0.74
N LEU A 4 7.67 -30.96 -2.03
CA LEU A 4 6.78 -31.96 -2.64
C LEU A 4 7.30 -33.39 -2.53
N GLU A 5 8.62 -33.61 -2.66
CA GLU A 5 9.22 -34.94 -2.55
C GLU A 5 9.08 -35.50 -1.13
N ARG A 6 9.18 -34.64 -0.11
CA ARG A 6 8.95 -35.00 1.28
C ARG A 6 7.49 -35.44 1.49
N ALA A 7 6.54 -34.70 0.92
CA ALA A 7 5.11 -35.04 0.98
C ALA A 7 4.78 -36.36 0.24
N LYS A 8 5.42 -36.63 -0.90
CA LYS A 8 5.29 -37.92 -1.60
C LYS A 8 5.80 -39.06 -0.74
N LEU A 9 6.97 -38.92 -0.11
CA LEU A 9 7.53 -39.93 0.77
C LEU A 9 6.59 -40.22 1.97
N GLN A 10 5.97 -39.20 2.55
CA GLN A 10 4.98 -39.38 3.61
C GLN A 10 3.75 -40.19 3.13
N ASN A 11 3.26 -39.94 1.92
CA ASN A 11 2.20 -40.75 1.33
C ASN A 11 2.65 -42.20 1.09
N GLU A 12 3.87 -42.44 0.62
CA GLU A 12 4.41 -43.80 0.45
C GLU A 12 4.52 -44.55 1.79
N ILE A 13 4.90 -43.85 2.87
CA ILE A 13 4.88 -44.41 4.22
C ILE A 13 3.47 -44.86 4.61
N LEU A 14 2.45 -44.03 4.41
CA LEU A 14 1.07 -44.39 4.72
C LEU A 14 0.58 -45.57 3.87
N LYS A 15 0.84 -45.55 2.56
CA LYS A 15 0.48 -46.67 1.66
C LYS A 15 1.11 -47.98 2.13
N PHE A 16 2.38 -47.93 2.54
CA PHE A 16 3.08 -49.10 3.06
C PHE A 16 2.38 -49.65 4.32
N ILE A 17 2.09 -48.79 5.29
CA ILE A 17 1.45 -49.21 6.55
C ILE A 17 0.04 -49.77 6.30
N ILE A 18 -0.75 -49.11 5.43
CA ILE A 18 -2.09 -49.59 5.02
C ILE A 18 -1.99 -50.98 4.38
N SER A 19 -1.03 -51.19 3.47
CA SER A 19 -0.89 -52.46 2.74
C SER A 19 -0.59 -53.64 3.65
N LYS A 20 -0.03 -53.38 4.83
CA LYS A 20 0.41 -54.40 5.77
C LYS A 20 -0.53 -54.59 6.95
N ARG A 21 -1.37 -53.60 7.27
CA ARG A 21 -2.34 -53.63 8.40
C ARG A 21 -1.69 -54.04 9.73
N MET A 22 -0.46 -53.58 9.96
CA MET A 22 0.32 -53.86 11.17
C MET A 22 0.83 -52.56 11.78
N ILE A 23 1.14 -52.62 13.08
CA ILE A 23 1.83 -51.55 13.81
C ILE A 23 3.32 -51.66 13.48
N TYR A 24 3.95 -50.54 13.13
CA TYR A 24 5.36 -50.48 12.78
C TYR A 24 6.17 -49.62 13.72
N ASP A 25 7.29 -50.16 14.19
CA ASP A 25 8.36 -49.39 14.81
C ASP A 25 9.03 -48.51 13.75
N THR A 26 9.26 -47.23 14.04
CA THR A 26 9.92 -46.30 13.11
C THR A 26 11.27 -46.80 12.59
N ASN A 27 12.00 -47.60 13.37
CA ASN A 27 13.30 -48.14 12.95
C ASN A 27 13.15 -49.30 11.96
N GLU A 28 12.13 -50.13 12.13
CA GLU A 28 11.80 -51.22 11.19
C GLU A 28 11.23 -50.65 9.90
N LEU A 29 10.39 -49.64 10.03
CA LEU A 29 9.81 -48.92 8.90
C LEU A 29 10.91 -48.24 8.08
N TYR A 30 11.89 -47.61 8.73
CA TYR A 30 13.07 -47.04 8.07
C TYR A 30 13.82 -48.08 7.22
N LYS A 31 14.11 -49.26 7.80
CA LYS A 31 14.80 -50.36 7.11
C LYS A 31 14.01 -50.92 5.92
N THR A 32 12.68 -50.86 6.00
CA THR A 32 11.80 -51.46 5.00
C THR A 32 11.49 -50.51 3.85
N ILE A 33 11.24 -49.24 4.17
CA ILE A 33 10.80 -48.24 3.21
C ILE A 33 11.98 -47.60 2.47
N ASN A 34 13.21 -47.61 3.01
CA ASN A 34 14.24 -46.80 2.37
C ASN A 34 15.72 -47.26 2.40
N ASN A 35 16.33 -47.11 1.22
CA ASN A 35 17.78 -47.04 0.94
C ASN A 35 18.28 -45.60 0.64
N ASP A 36 17.39 -44.61 0.40
CA ASP A 36 17.72 -43.24 -0.06
C ASP A 36 17.58 -42.12 0.99
N LEU A 37 17.15 -42.44 2.22
CA LEU A 37 17.12 -41.45 3.31
C LEU A 37 18.51 -41.25 3.90
N LYS A 38 18.84 -39.98 4.16
CA LYS A 38 20.15 -39.58 4.69
C LYS A 38 20.49 -40.22 6.04
N SER A 39 19.50 -40.42 6.91
CA SER A 39 19.70 -41.02 8.23
C SER A 39 18.41 -41.49 8.88
N LYS A 40 18.56 -42.38 9.86
CA LYS A 40 17.49 -42.83 10.77
C LYS A 40 16.84 -41.66 11.54
N ALA A 41 17.63 -40.68 11.95
CA ALA A 41 17.12 -39.50 12.65
C ALA A 41 16.19 -38.66 11.75
N HIS A 42 16.59 -38.44 10.49
CA HIS A 42 15.76 -37.73 9.51
C HIS A 42 14.41 -38.45 9.30
N PHE A 43 14.42 -39.79 9.24
CA PHE A 43 13.19 -40.56 9.10
C PHE A 43 12.28 -40.42 10.33
N LYS A 44 12.86 -40.44 11.53
CA LYS A 44 12.10 -40.23 12.76
C LYS A 44 11.44 -38.85 12.77
N GLU A 45 12.18 -37.79 12.44
CA GLU A 45 11.64 -36.43 12.31
C GLU A 45 10.51 -36.36 11.28
N LEU A 46 10.63 -37.09 10.17
CA LEU A 46 9.60 -37.15 9.14
C LEU A 46 8.31 -37.78 9.67
N VAL A 47 8.40 -38.86 10.46
CA VAL A 47 7.25 -39.50 11.07
C VAL A 47 6.63 -38.62 12.16
N GLU A 48 7.45 -37.98 12.99
CA GLU A 48 6.96 -37.01 13.99
C GLU A 48 6.20 -35.86 13.32
N GLU A 49 6.73 -35.34 12.20
CA GLU A 49 6.04 -34.33 11.39
C GLU A 49 4.69 -34.84 10.87
N MET A 50 4.60 -36.09 10.40
CA MET A 50 3.35 -36.69 9.96
C MET A 50 2.31 -36.72 11.09
N LEU A 51 2.72 -37.11 12.30
CA LEU A 51 1.86 -37.15 13.49
C LEU A 51 1.39 -35.75 13.90
N VAL A 52 2.22 -34.71 13.72
CA VAL A 52 1.83 -33.32 14.02
C VAL A 52 0.89 -32.75 12.96
N ILE A 53 1.14 -33.01 11.67
CA ILE A 53 0.36 -32.45 10.57
C ILE A 53 -1.01 -33.14 10.42
N ALA A 54 -1.04 -34.46 10.63
CA ALA A 54 -2.17 -35.31 10.29
C ALA A 54 -2.53 -36.30 11.42
N PRO A 55 -2.66 -35.84 12.70
CA PRO A 55 -2.86 -36.75 13.84
C PRO A 55 -4.15 -37.57 13.74
N LYS A 56 -5.18 -37.05 13.06
CA LYS A 56 -6.46 -37.76 12.86
C LYS A 56 -6.31 -39.03 12.01
N TYR A 57 -5.31 -39.08 11.13
CA TYR A 57 -5.19 -40.10 10.09
C TYR A 57 -4.13 -41.16 10.41
N ILE A 58 -3.48 -41.07 11.58
CA ILE A 58 -2.39 -41.94 11.97
C ILE A 58 -2.56 -42.25 13.46
N ASP A 59 -2.62 -43.53 13.80
CA ASP A 59 -2.64 -43.94 15.19
C ASP A 59 -1.21 -44.02 15.71
N GLU A 60 -0.94 -43.29 16.79
CA GLU A 60 0.30 -43.41 17.57
C GLU A 60 0.03 -44.30 18.78
N SER A 61 0.77 -45.40 18.90
CA SER A 61 0.72 -46.19 20.13
C SER A 61 1.55 -45.52 21.22
N SER A 62 0.95 -45.30 22.38
CA SER A 62 1.58 -44.68 23.55
C SER A 62 2.72 -45.51 24.15
N ALA A 63 2.89 -46.75 23.71
CA ALA A 63 4.02 -47.58 24.07
C ALA A 63 5.30 -47.04 23.41
N ARG A 64 5.91 -45.99 23.98
CA ARG A 64 7.26 -45.59 23.58
C ARG A 64 8.19 -46.78 23.79
N GLY A 65 8.73 -47.30 22.68
CA GLY A 65 9.61 -48.46 22.72
C GLY A 65 10.89 -48.17 23.50
N ILE A 66 11.58 -49.24 23.89
CA ILE A 66 12.93 -49.14 24.44
C ILE A 66 13.81 -48.45 23.38
N GLY A 67 14.34 -47.27 23.72
CA GLY A 67 15.16 -46.47 22.79
C GLY A 67 14.42 -45.33 22.06
N GLY A 68 13.20 -44.98 22.47
CA GLY A 68 12.49 -43.80 21.96
C GLY A 68 12.01 -43.95 20.52
N SER A 69 11.72 -45.18 20.10
CA SER A 69 11.02 -45.45 18.85
C SER A 69 9.53 -45.13 18.99
N ILE A 70 8.95 -44.74 17.87
CA ILE A 70 7.53 -44.39 17.75
C ILE A 70 6.88 -45.56 17.01
N PHE A 71 5.71 -45.98 17.48
CA PHE A 71 4.92 -47.00 16.82
C PHE A 71 3.75 -46.33 16.13
N ILE A 72 3.65 -46.53 14.81
CA ILE A 72 2.57 -45.97 14.01
C ILE A 72 1.78 -47.06 13.29
N SER A 73 0.48 -46.85 13.15
CA SER A 73 -0.42 -47.67 12.33
C SER A 73 -1.41 -46.79 11.56
N SER A 74 -1.95 -47.34 10.49
CA SER A 74 -3.10 -46.74 9.78
C SER A 74 -4.39 -47.00 10.55
N ASN A 75 -5.29 -46.04 10.53
CA ASN A 75 -6.65 -46.16 11.06
C ASN A 75 -7.68 -46.16 9.93
N GLU A 76 -8.96 -46.09 10.29
CA GLU A 76 -10.07 -46.12 9.33
C GLU A 76 -10.10 -44.91 8.37
N PHE A 77 -9.52 -43.78 8.77
CA PHE A 77 -9.49 -42.55 7.97
C PHE A 77 -8.23 -42.42 7.11
N THR A 78 -7.21 -43.26 7.30
CA THR A 78 -5.94 -43.13 6.55
C THR A 78 -6.13 -43.34 5.04
N GLN A 79 -7.04 -44.24 4.64
CA GLN A 79 -7.32 -44.50 3.22
C GLN A 79 -8.02 -43.30 2.58
N GLU A 80 -9.08 -42.78 3.21
CA GLU A 80 -9.79 -41.58 2.77
C GLU A 80 -8.83 -40.40 2.61
N PHE A 81 -7.92 -40.21 3.58
CA PHE A 81 -6.89 -39.18 3.51
C PHE A 81 -5.97 -39.32 2.29
N LEU A 82 -5.57 -40.54 1.94
CA LEU A 82 -4.76 -40.80 0.74
C LEU A 82 -5.55 -40.61 -0.56
N ASP A 83 -6.83 -40.98 -0.56
CA ASP A 83 -7.73 -40.81 -1.69
C ASP A 83 -7.95 -39.31 -2.01
N ASP A 84 -7.97 -38.46 -0.96
CA ASP A 84 -7.95 -36.99 -1.06
C ASP A 84 -6.56 -36.41 -1.44
N GLY A 85 -5.59 -37.28 -1.73
CA GLY A 85 -4.23 -36.96 -2.16
C GLY A 85 -3.23 -36.73 -1.01
N GLY A 86 -3.66 -36.91 0.24
CA GLY A 86 -2.82 -36.99 1.43
C GLY A 86 -1.93 -35.77 1.66
N PHE A 87 -0.69 -36.01 2.06
CA PHE A 87 0.29 -34.97 2.36
C PHE A 87 0.63 -34.11 1.13
N VAL A 88 0.52 -34.66 -0.09
CA VAL A 88 0.76 -33.89 -1.32
C VAL A 88 -0.29 -32.80 -1.50
N THR A 89 -1.56 -33.11 -1.27
CA THR A 89 -2.65 -32.13 -1.32
C THR A 89 -2.50 -31.08 -0.21
N LEU A 90 -2.22 -31.52 1.03
CA LEU A 90 -1.93 -30.58 2.13
C LEU A 90 -0.78 -29.63 1.82
N TYR A 91 0.31 -30.15 1.25
CA TYR A 91 1.46 -29.33 0.86
C TYR A 91 1.07 -28.29 -0.20
N LYS A 92 0.32 -28.68 -1.23
CA LYS A 92 -0.16 -27.75 -2.27
C LYS A 92 -1.05 -26.66 -1.70
N HIS A 93 -1.98 -27.00 -0.81
CA HIS A 93 -2.83 -26.00 -0.13
C HIS A 93 -2.02 -25.04 0.72
N LYS A 94 -1.02 -25.55 1.46
CA LYS A 94 -0.11 -24.71 2.25
C LYS A 94 0.66 -23.73 1.35
N GLN A 95 1.17 -24.19 0.21
CA GLN A 95 1.86 -23.34 -0.76
C GLN A 95 0.94 -22.27 -1.37
N ALA A 96 -0.28 -22.66 -1.76
CA ALA A 96 -1.28 -21.72 -2.27
C ALA A 96 -1.61 -20.63 -1.24
N ARG A 97 -1.81 -21.00 0.03
CA ARG A 97 -2.08 -20.05 1.12
C ARG A 97 -0.91 -19.10 1.36
N ILE A 98 0.33 -19.59 1.35
CA ILE A 98 1.52 -18.75 1.49
C ILE A 98 1.60 -17.75 0.32
N HIS A 99 1.34 -18.21 -0.89
CA HIS A 99 1.33 -17.35 -2.08
C HIS A 99 0.26 -16.27 -2.00
N GLU A 100 -0.97 -16.60 -1.59
CA GLU A 100 -2.05 -15.63 -1.37
C GLU A 100 -1.68 -14.58 -0.31
N LEU A 101 -1.06 -15.00 0.81
CA LEU A 101 -0.62 -14.08 1.86
C LEU A 101 0.46 -13.12 1.33
N ASN A 102 1.39 -13.61 0.51
CA ASN A 102 2.42 -12.78 -0.10
C ASN A 102 1.81 -11.77 -1.09
N ILE A 103 0.81 -12.16 -1.87
CA ILE A 103 0.10 -11.23 -2.76
C ILE A 103 -0.58 -10.14 -1.94
N LYS A 104 -1.33 -10.50 -0.90
CA LYS A 104 -2.02 -9.54 -0.03
C LYS A 104 -1.05 -8.54 0.61
N GLN A 105 0.08 -9.01 1.12
CA GLN A 105 1.11 -8.13 1.68
C GLN A 105 1.69 -7.18 0.62
N GLN A 106 1.91 -7.65 -0.61
CA GLN A 106 2.37 -6.79 -1.70
C GLN A 106 1.33 -5.73 -2.09
N GLU A 107 0.05 -6.08 -2.08
CA GLU A 107 -1.06 -5.14 -2.31
C GLU A 107 -1.14 -4.09 -1.21
N GLU A 108 -1.09 -4.48 0.06
CA GLU A 108 -1.06 -3.55 1.19
C GLU A 108 0.12 -2.57 1.11
N VAL A 109 1.31 -3.07 0.76
CA VAL A 109 2.49 -2.21 0.55
C VAL A 109 2.28 -1.23 -0.60
N LYS A 110 1.70 -1.69 -1.72
CA LYS A 110 1.37 -0.81 -2.87
C LYS A 110 0.36 0.27 -2.49
N ASP A 111 -0.65 -0.09 -1.70
CA ASP A 111 -1.67 0.85 -1.24
C ASP A 111 -1.07 1.91 -0.32
N ILE A 112 -0.23 1.50 0.63
CA ILE A 112 0.49 2.44 1.51
C ILE A 112 1.36 3.40 0.68
N VAL A 113 2.09 2.89 -0.32
CA VAL A 113 2.92 3.73 -1.19
C VAL A 113 2.07 4.70 -2.00
N THR A 114 0.93 4.25 -2.51
CA THR A 114 0.01 5.06 -3.32
C THR A 114 -0.65 6.15 -2.47
N GLN A 115 -1.13 5.81 -1.27
CA GLN A 115 -1.65 6.79 -0.31
C GLN A 115 -0.60 7.81 0.09
N ARG A 116 0.63 7.38 0.38
CA ARG A 116 1.73 8.31 0.68
C ARG A 116 2.03 9.26 -0.48
N LYS A 117 1.95 8.81 -1.73
CA LYS A 117 2.09 9.68 -2.90
C LYS A 117 0.93 10.67 -2.97
N LYS A 118 -0.32 10.20 -2.86
CA LYS A 118 -1.53 11.03 -2.86
C LYS A 118 -1.45 12.14 -1.80
N ASN A 119 -1.13 11.78 -0.55
CA ASN A 119 -1.01 12.74 0.54
C ASN A 119 0.07 13.80 0.28
N ARG A 120 1.19 13.44 -0.37
CA ARG A 120 2.22 14.42 -0.78
C ARG A 120 1.72 15.37 -1.86
N TYR A 121 0.96 14.87 -2.82
CA TYR A 121 0.37 15.71 -3.87
C TYR A 121 -0.68 16.67 -3.29
N GLU A 122 -1.58 16.16 -2.44
CA GLU A 122 -2.58 16.98 -1.75
C GLU A 122 -1.92 18.05 -0.86
N ALA A 123 -0.89 17.68 -0.10
CA ALA A 123 -0.14 18.65 0.71
C ALA A 123 0.54 19.74 -0.14
N ARG A 124 1.03 19.40 -1.34
CA ARG A 124 1.60 20.40 -2.27
C ARG A 124 0.52 21.31 -2.85
N LEU A 125 -0.63 20.74 -3.22
CA LEU A 125 -1.76 21.51 -3.75
C LEU A 125 -2.32 22.49 -2.71
N ALA A 126 -2.45 22.04 -1.46
CA ALA A 126 -2.88 22.87 -0.34
C ALA A 126 -1.93 24.07 -0.12
N LYS A 127 -0.62 23.87 -0.21
CA LYS A 127 0.35 24.99 -0.14
C LYS A 127 0.12 26.01 -1.25
N TRP A 128 -0.08 25.54 -2.49
CA TRP A 128 -0.37 26.41 -3.62
C TRP A 128 -1.66 27.21 -3.43
N GLN A 129 -2.72 26.56 -2.93
CA GLN A 129 -3.98 27.23 -2.61
C GLN A 129 -3.80 28.33 -1.56
N VAL A 130 -3.01 28.09 -0.50
CA VAL A 130 -2.73 29.13 0.51
C VAL A 130 -1.95 30.30 -0.09
N TYR A 131 -0.95 30.04 -0.94
CA TYR A 131 -0.17 31.10 -1.58
C TYR A 131 -0.99 31.97 -2.53
N THR A 132 -1.95 31.40 -3.25
CA THR A 132 -2.82 32.16 -4.17
C THR A 132 -4.01 32.81 -3.47
N PHE A 133 -4.50 32.21 -2.37
CA PHE A 133 -5.62 32.75 -1.60
C PHE A 133 -5.28 34.10 -0.94
N TRP A 134 -4.12 34.23 -0.29
CA TRP A 134 -3.80 35.45 0.47
C TRP A 134 -3.76 36.74 -0.38
N PRO A 135 -3.10 36.77 -1.57
CA PRO A 135 -3.14 37.95 -2.43
C PRO A 135 -4.55 38.28 -2.93
N LEU A 136 -5.34 37.28 -3.36
CA LEU A 136 -6.72 37.49 -3.80
C LEU A 136 -7.61 37.99 -2.66
N PHE A 137 -7.44 37.43 -1.46
CA PHE A 137 -8.17 37.83 -0.27
C PHE A 137 -7.84 39.27 0.14
N LEU A 138 -6.57 39.65 0.14
CA LEU A 138 -6.14 41.02 0.42
C LEU A 138 -6.69 41.99 -0.64
N LEU A 139 -6.58 41.68 -1.93
CA LEU A 139 -7.17 42.49 -3.00
C LEU A 139 -8.67 42.68 -2.82
N GLY A 140 -9.39 41.63 -2.42
CA GLY A 140 -10.82 41.70 -2.11
C GLY A 140 -11.13 42.61 -0.91
N ILE A 141 -10.35 42.51 0.17
CA ILE A 141 -10.49 43.38 1.35
C ILE A 141 -10.23 44.85 0.98
N PHE A 142 -9.13 45.14 0.28
CA PHE A 142 -8.79 46.51 -0.11
C PHE A 142 -9.81 47.08 -1.09
N GLY A 143 -10.25 46.31 -2.10
CA GLY A 143 -11.27 46.74 -3.05
C GLY A 143 -12.64 46.96 -2.39
N GLY A 144 -13.04 46.07 -1.48
CA GLY A 144 -14.27 46.21 -0.70
C GLY A 144 -14.22 47.41 0.25
N GLY A 145 -13.11 47.58 0.97
CA GLY A 145 -12.88 48.71 1.87
C GLY A 145 -12.88 50.05 1.14
N TYR A 146 -12.25 50.13 -0.04
CA TYR A 146 -12.28 51.33 -0.88
C TYR A 146 -13.71 51.65 -1.37
N SER A 147 -14.46 50.63 -1.77
CA SER A 147 -15.85 50.80 -2.20
C SER A 147 -16.74 51.33 -1.08
N ILE A 148 -16.59 50.78 0.13
CA ILE A 148 -17.30 51.27 1.32
C ILE A 148 -16.87 52.71 1.64
N TYR A 149 -15.57 53.00 1.67
CA TYR A 149 -15.07 54.35 1.90
C TYR A 149 -15.65 55.35 0.91
N GLN A 150 -15.70 55.04 -0.39
CA GLN A 150 -16.26 55.92 -1.41
C GLN A 150 -17.77 56.18 -1.23
N ILE A 151 -18.52 55.21 -0.70
CA ILE A 151 -19.96 55.39 -0.40
C ILE A 151 -20.16 56.34 0.79
N PHE A 152 -19.31 56.26 1.81
CA PHE A 152 -19.43 57.07 3.04
C PHE A 152 -18.66 58.39 3.00
N THR A 153 -17.72 58.55 2.07
CA THR A 153 -17.05 59.84 1.86
C THR A 153 -18.03 60.75 1.13
N PRO A 154 -18.42 61.89 1.72
CA PRO A 154 -19.25 62.84 1.01
C PRO A 154 -18.49 63.25 -0.25
N LYS A 155 -19.07 62.96 -1.42
CA LYS A 155 -18.62 63.63 -2.64
C LYS A 155 -18.84 65.11 -2.37
N GLU A 156 -17.77 65.86 -2.15
CA GLU A 156 -17.75 67.26 -2.56
C GLU A 156 -18.12 67.19 -4.04
N TYR A 157 -19.39 67.45 -4.32
CA TYR A 157 -19.81 67.72 -5.68
C TYR A 157 -18.98 68.95 -6.05
N VAL A 158 -17.90 68.72 -6.81
CA VAL A 158 -17.26 69.78 -7.55
C VAL A 158 -18.37 70.32 -8.42
N THR A 159 -18.97 71.44 -7.99
CA THR A 159 -20.01 72.12 -8.75
C THR A 159 -19.45 72.32 -10.14
N LYS A 160 -20.27 72.20 -11.20
CA LYS A 160 -19.80 72.40 -12.59
C LYS A 160 -18.88 73.62 -12.72
N GLU A 161 -19.19 74.69 -11.99
CA GLU A 161 -18.42 75.93 -11.87
C GLU A 161 -16.97 75.76 -11.38
N GLN A 162 -16.69 74.84 -10.45
CA GLN A 162 -15.31 74.58 -9.97
C GLN A 162 -14.51 73.70 -10.95
N MET A 163 -15.19 72.87 -11.76
CA MET A 163 -14.55 72.17 -12.87
C MET A 163 -14.24 73.15 -14.00
N ASP A 164 -15.21 73.99 -14.36
CA ASP A 164 -15.04 75.00 -15.41
C ASP A 164 -13.93 76.01 -15.04
N GLU A 165 -13.82 76.44 -13.78
CA GLU A 165 -12.71 77.32 -13.33
C GLU A 165 -11.34 76.64 -13.43
N LYS A 166 -11.25 75.32 -13.17
CA LYS A 166 -10.00 74.57 -13.35
C LYS A 166 -9.66 74.38 -14.83
N PHE A 167 -10.66 74.13 -15.68
CA PHE A 167 -10.47 74.01 -17.12
C PHE A 167 -10.05 75.34 -17.76
N ASP A 168 -10.63 76.46 -17.32
CA ASP A 168 -10.26 77.78 -17.83
C ASP A 168 -8.84 78.18 -17.39
N LYS A 169 -8.44 77.89 -16.14
CA LYS A 169 -7.04 78.07 -15.70
C LYS A 169 -6.04 77.22 -16.49
N GLU A 170 -6.39 75.96 -16.80
CA GLU A 170 -5.53 75.13 -17.65
C GLU A 170 -5.47 75.66 -19.08
N ARG A 171 -6.58 76.14 -19.63
CA ARG A 171 -6.66 76.71 -20.99
C ARG A 171 -5.84 78.00 -21.12
N ASP A 172 -5.89 78.88 -20.14
CA ASP A 172 -5.07 80.10 -20.09
C ASP A 172 -3.58 79.78 -19.94
N SER A 173 -3.25 78.76 -19.13
CA SER A 173 -1.85 78.32 -19.01
C SER A 173 -1.31 77.78 -20.33
N LEU A 174 -2.12 77.03 -21.09
CA LEU A 174 -1.75 76.54 -22.41
C LEU A 174 -1.64 77.65 -23.45
N GLN A 175 -2.53 78.66 -23.43
CA GLN A 175 -2.42 79.81 -24.32
C GLN A 175 -1.16 80.64 -24.06
N ASN A 176 -0.82 80.89 -22.80
CA ASN A 176 0.41 81.60 -22.42
C ASN A 176 1.67 80.84 -22.85
N VAL A 177 1.67 79.51 -22.74
CA VAL A 177 2.75 78.67 -23.29
C VAL A 177 2.81 78.77 -24.82
N LEU A 178 1.66 78.82 -25.49
CA LEU A 178 1.61 78.91 -26.95
C LEU A 178 2.08 80.28 -27.48
N GLU A 179 1.78 81.37 -26.78
CA GLU A 179 2.26 82.72 -27.10
C GLU A 179 3.76 82.89 -26.82
N SER A 180 4.27 82.34 -25.71
CA SER A 180 5.71 82.32 -25.44
C SER A 180 6.49 81.52 -26.50
N LEU A 181 5.91 80.43 -27.03
CA LEU A 181 6.50 79.67 -28.13
C LEU A 181 6.47 80.43 -29.47
N LYS A 182 5.44 81.24 -29.75
CA LYS A 182 5.37 82.08 -30.97
C LYS A 182 6.38 83.24 -30.93
N THR A 183 6.44 83.96 -29.82
CA THR A 183 7.42 85.06 -29.63
C THR A 183 8.87 84.56 -29.70
N THR A 184 9.14 83.37 -29.16
CA THR A 184 10.47 82.73 -29.29
C THR A 184 10.78 82.35 -30.74
N LYS A 185 9.79 81.95 -31.54
CA LYS A 185 9.95 81.60 -32.95
C LYS A 185 10.20 82.83 -33.85
N ASP A 186 9.58 83.97 -33.54
CA ASP A 186 9.79 85.22 -34.29
C ASP A 186 11.11 85.93 -33.92
N THR A 187 11.70 85.61 -32.76
CA THR A 187 13.02 86.11 -32.34
C THR A 187 14.19 85.34 -32.98
N ILE A 188 13.93 84.19 -33.62
CA ILE A 188 14.93 83.30 -34.25
C ILE A 188 14.97 83.44 -35.79
N LYS A 189 14.19 84.37 -36.37
CA LYS A 189 14.24 84.72 -37.80
C LYS A 189 14.97 86.03 -38.05
#